data_AF-A0A935ICS0-F1
#
_entry.id   AF-A0A935ICS0-F1
#
_cell.length_a   1.000
_cell.length_b   1.000
_cell.length_c   1.000
_cell.angle_alpha   90.00
_cell.angle_beta   90.00
_cell.angle_gamma   90.00
#
_symmetry.space_group_name_H-M   'P 1'
#
loop_
_entity.id
_entity.type
_entity.pdbx_description
1 polymer ?
#
loop_
_entity_poly.entity_id
_entity_poly.type
_entity_poly.pdbx_seq_one_letter_code
_entity_poly.pdbx_strand_id
1 'polypeptide(L)'
;MNGVWPSFHQLVFNYPNRSRRSCGAGAGLAAGFDDAAYQTAGATVASRSEVIAAAATIIRGGRAESRRDRRNAQRNICGLYIYPKRHRNVLDALAAQGVNAFALDAMPRITRAQSMDVPRRRTTLAGYKAVILGANSSVGSFR
;
A
#
# COMPACT_ATOMS: atom_id res chain seq x y z
N MET A 1 7.82 -15.06 -13.95
CA MET A 1 7.64 -13.59 -14.03
C MET A 1 7.55 -13.01 -12.62
N ASN A 2 8.65 -13.06 -11.87
CA ASN A 2 8.76 -12.53 -10.50
C ASN A 2 9.85 -11.45 -10.57
N GLY A 3 9.50 -10.16 -10.55
CA GLY A 3 10.57 -9.14 -10.54
C GLY A 3 10.25 -7.70 -10.94
N VAL A 4 9.03 -7.36 -11.35
CA VAL A 4 8.78 -5.99 -11.90
C VAL A 4 8.54 -4.94 -10.80
N TRP A 5 8.32 -5.35 -9.56
CA TRP A 5 8.08 -4.43 -8.45
C TRP A 5 8.94 -4.83 -7.24
N PRO A 6 9.89 -3.99 -6.80
CA PRO A 6 10.55 -4.20 -5.54
C PRO A 6 9.47 -4.27 -4.45
N SER A 7 9.69 -5.13 -3.45
CA SER A 7 8.88 -5.19 -2.24
C SER A 7 8.78 -3.77 -1.68
N PHE A 8 7.67 -3.06 -1.97
CA PHE A 8 7.43 -1.74 -1.44
C PHE A 8 7.57 -1.85 0.07
N HIS A 9 8.60 -1.21 0.63
CA HIS A 9 8.69 -1.01 2.07
C HIS A 9 7.41 -0.29 2.45
N GLN A 10 6.52 -1.06 3.06
CA GLN A 10 5.11 -0.73 3.16
C GLN A 10 4.98 0.53 4.01
N LEU A 11 4.59 1.63 3.38
CA LEU A 11 4.13 2.84 4.06
C LEU A 11 3.08 2.43 5.07
N VAL A 12 3.37 2.66 6.35
CA VAL A 12 2.42 2.48 7.44
C VAL A 12 2.17 3.87 7.96
N PHE A 13 0.98 4.39 7.69
CA PHE A 13 0.53 5.63 8.30
C PHE A 13 -0.50 5.33 9.37
N ASN A 14 -0.27 5.90 10.55
CA ASN A 14 -1.24 5.90 11.62
C ASN A 14 -2.11 7.16 11.57
N TYR A 15 -3.41 6.97 11.73
CA TYR A 15 -4.38 8.03 12.00
C TYR A 15 -5.19 7.70 13.26
N PRO A 16 -4.72 8.08 14.48
CA PRO A 16 -5.48 7.93 15.71
C PRO A 16 -6.59 8.99 15.86
N ASN A 17 -6.46 10.14 15.19
CA ASN A 17 -7.47 11.22 15.05
C ASN A 17 -7.10 12.07 13.79
N ARG A 18 -8.00 12.90 13.25
CA ARG A 18 -7.74 13.76 12.06
C ARG A 18 -6.47 14.63 12.19
N SER A 19 -5.98 14.86 13.40
CA SER A 19 -4.86 15.77 13.71
C SER A 19 -3.49 15.12 13.91
N ARG A 20 -3.37 13.80 14.19
CA ARG A 20 -2.06 13.16 14.42
C ARG A 20 -1.75 12.13 13.34
N ARG A 21 -0.59 12.28 12.71
CA ARG A 21 -0.07 11.37 11.68
C ARG A 21 1.27 10.84 12.15
N SER A 22 1.50 9.53 12.07
CA SER A 22 2.84 8.97 12.24
C SER A 22 3.19 8.01 11.12
N CYS A 23 4.47 7.97 10.78
CA CYS A 23 5.04 7.12 9.73
C CYS A 23 6.23 6.33 10.27
N GLY A 24 6.44 5.14 9.69
CA GLY A 24 7.61 4.32 10.00
C GLY A 24 8.87 4.94 9.40
N ALA A 25 9.97 4.92 10.14
CA ALA A 25 11.28 5.34 9.64
C ALA A 25 11.65 4.61 8.33
N GLY A 26 12.09 5.39 7.33
CA GLY A 26 12.48 4.90 6.02
C GLY A 26 11.33 4.40 5.14
N ALA A 27 10.07 4.64 5.50
CA ALA A 27 8.93 4.11 4.76
C ALA A 27 8.78 4.71 3.35
N GLY A 28 9.25 5.95 3.13
CA GLY A 28 9.19 6.63 1.84
C GLY A 28 10.42 6.47 0.96
N LEU A 29 11.51 5.89 1.45
CA LEU A 29 12.81 5.89 0.74
C LEU A 29 12.71 5.25 -0.65
N ALA A 30 12.01 4.12 -0.76
CA ALA A 30 11.77 3.44 -2.04
C ALA A 30 10.89 4.25 -3.01
N ALA A 31 10.14 5.23 -2.49
CA ALA A 31 9.31 6.14 -3.26
C ALA A 31 10.00 7.51 -3.49
N GLY A 32 11.26 7.67 -3.05
CA GLY A 32 12.02 8.92 -3.18
C GLY A 32 11.71 10.00 -2.14
N PHE A 33 11.01 9.64 -1.06
CA PHE A 33 10.71 10.56 0.06
C PHE A 33 11.52 10.19 1.29
N ASP A 34 12.29 11.15 1.81
CA ASP A 34 12.99 11.00 3.06
C ASP A 34 12.07 11.21 4.28
N ASP A 35 12.56 10.88 5.46
CA ASP A 35 11.81 11.03 6.71
C ASP A 35 11.56 12.51 7.04
N ALA A 36 12.43 13.42 6.60
CA ALA A 36 12.30 14.87 6.80
C ALA A 36 11.11 15.47 6.04
N ALA A 37 10.81 14.97 4.83
CA ALA A 37 9.62 15.35 4.08
C ALA A 37 8.34 14.99 4.83
N TYR A 38 8.30 13.84 5.52
CA TYR A 38 7.16 13.47 6.35
C TYR A 38 7.03 14.32 7.60
N GLN A 39 8.14 14.66 8.25
CA GLN A 39 8.15 15.57 9.41
C GLN A 39 7.65 16.97 9.05
N THR A 40 8.13 17.50 7.92
CA THR A 40 7.68 18.79 7.37
C THR A 40 6.18 18.80 7.07
N ALA A 41 5.64 17.66 6.62
CA ALA A 41 4.21 17.47 6.39
C ALA A 41 3.38 17.26 7.68
N GLY A 42 4.02 17.33 8.85
CA GLY A 42 3.40 17.20 10.17
C GLY A 42 3.23 15.77 10.67
N ALA A 43 3.97 14.81 10.13
CA ALA A 43 3.98 13.43 10.61
C ALA A 43 5.13 13.17 11.60
N THR A 44 4.85 12.43 12.67
CA THR A 44 5.89 11.93 13.57
C THR A 44 6.53 10.68 12.99
N VAL A 45 7.86 10.67 12.86
CA VAL A 45 8.61 9.49 12.43
C VAL A 45 8.94 8.64 13.66
N ALA A 46 8.62 7.35 13.61
CA ALA A 46 8.89 6.40 14.69
C ALA A 46 9.23 5.02 14.11
N SER A 47 9.61 4.05 14.95
CA SER A 47 9.83 2.69 14.48
C SER A 47 8.53 2.07 13.96
N ARG A 48 8.65 1.13 13.01
CA ARG A 48 7.48 0.45 12.42
C ARG A 48 6.58 -0.20 13.49
N SER A 49 7.18 -0.80 14.51
CA SER A 49 6.47 -1.44 15.62
C SER A 49 5.67 -0.43 16.44
N GLU A 50 6.25 0.72 16.75
CA GLU A 50 5.59 1.78 17.53
C GLU A 50 4.43 2.40 16.75
N VAL A 51 4.63 2.66 15.45
CA VAL A 51 3.58 3.20 14.58
C VAL A 51 2.39 2.25 14.52
N ILE A 52 2.63 0.95 14.36
CA ILE A 52 1.57 -0.07 14.34
C ILE A 52 0.88 -0.18 15.71
N ALA A 53 1.65 -0.22 16.80
CA ALA A 53 1.11 -0.36 18.15
C ALA A 53 0.21 0.82 18.55
N ALA A 54 0.56 2.04 18.13
CA ALA A 54 -0.22 3.23 18.40
C ALA A 54 -1.39 3.46 17.43
N ALA A 55 -1.61 2.57 16.44
CA ALA A 55 -2.52 2.87 15.33
C ALA A 55 -3.98 2.46 15.49
N ALA A 56 -4.91 3.42 15.47
CA ALA A 56 -6.33 3.09 15.33
C ALA A 56 -6.67 2.68 13.88
N THR A 57 -6.05 3.35 12.91
CA THR A 57 -6.17 3.05 11.49
C THR A 57 -4.80 3.01 10.85
N ILE A 58 -4.53 1.94 10.09
CA ILE A 58 -3.29 1.74 9.33
C ILE A 58 -3.60 1.92 7.85
N ILE A 59 -2.99 2.93 7.22
CA ILE A 59 -2.99 3.05 5.75
C ILE A 59 -1.72 2.42 5.22
N ARG A 60 -1.88 1.48 4.29
CA ARG A 60 -0.77 0.74 3.71
C ARG A 60 -1.04 0.31 2.30
N GLY A 61 -0.10 0.60 1.40
CA GLY A 61 -0.07 0.04 0.06
C GLY A 61 0.57 -1.35 0.03
N GLY A 62 0.07 -2.22 -0.85
CA GLY A 62 0.62 -3.54 -1.09
C GLY A 62 -0.41 -4.65 -0.93
N ARG A 63 0.07 -5.89 -0.92
CA ARG A 63 -0.78 -7.07 -0.78
C ARG A 63 -0.99 -7.40 0.69
N ALA A 64 -2.19 -7.87 1.03
CA ALA A 64 -2.45 -8.43 2.36
C ALA A 64 -1.64 -9.72 2.55
N GLU A 65 -1.00 -9.87 3.70
CA GLU A 65 -0.17 -11.03 4.05
C GLU A 65 -0.50 -11.48 5.47
N SER A 66 -1.04 -12.69 5.59
CA SER A 66 -1.56 -13.23 6.85
C SER A 66 -0.57 -13.09 8.01
N ARG A 67 0.73 -13.37 7.83
CA ARG A 67 1.76 -13.26 8.90
C ARG A 67 2.05 -11.83 9.35
N ARG A 68 2.13 -10.87 8.43
CA ARG A 68 2.41 -9.46 8.76
C ARG A 68 1.20 -8.77 9.37
N ASP A 69 0.01 -9.21 8.97
CA ASP A 69 -1.24 -8.58 9.38
C ASP A 69 -1.73 -9.04 10.76
N ARG A 70 -1.20 -10.17 11.28
CA ARG A 70 -1.52 -10.67 12.65
C ARG A 70 -1.25 -9.66 13.74
N ARG A 71 -0.28 -8.76 13.55
CA ARG A 71 0.07 -7.75 14.55
C ARG A 71 -0.94 -6.61 14.64
N ASN A 72 -1.95 -6.59 13.76
CA ASN A 72 -2.92 -5.52 13.64
C ASN A 72 -4.31 -5.89 14.18
N ALA A 73 -4.40 -6.92 15.03
CA ALA A 73 -5.67 -7.39 15.60
C ALA A 73 -6.51 -6.21 16.14
N GLN A 74 -7.83 -6.25 15.89
CA GLN A 74 -8.80 -5.22 16.30
C GLN A 74 -8.58 -3.80 15.73
N ARG A 75 -7.79 -3.65 14.67
CA ARG A 75 -7.53 -2.34 14.03
C ARG A 75 -8.18 -2.25 12.65
N ASN A 76 -8.38 -1.01 12.19
CA ASN A 76 -8.82 -0.75 10.82
C ASN A 76 -7.59 -0.71 9.90
N ILE A 77 -7.61 -1.48 8.80
CA ILE A 77 -6.56 -1.46 7.79
C ILE A 77 -7.13 -1.02 6.45
N CYS A 78 -6.56 0.03 5.89
CA CYS A 78 -6.97 0.59 4.61
C CYS A 78 -5.82 0.54 3.59
N GLY A 79 -6.13 0.24 2.32
CA GLY A 79 -5.17 0.33 1.22
C GLY A 79 -4.59 -0.99 0.69
N LEU A 80 -5.12 -2.13 1.14
CA LEU A 80 -4.60 -3.45 0.75
C LEU A 80 -5.24 -3.99 -0.53
N TYR A 81 -4.43 -4.70 -1.32
CA TYR A 81 -4.91 -5.63 -2.34
C TYR A 81 -5.10 -7.00 -1.70
N ILE A 82 -6.35 -7.42 -1.58
CA ILE A 82 -6.70 -8.69 -0.94
C ILE A 82 -7.04 -9.75 -2.00
N TYR A 83 -7.63 -9.34 -3.12
CA TYR A 83 -8.22 -10.24 -4.11
C TYR A 83 -9.15 -11.28 -3.46
N PRO A 84 -10.29 -10.86 -2.88
CA PRO A 84 -11.20 -11.70 -2.09
C PRO A 84 -11.57 -13.03 -2.73
N LYS A 85 -11.75 -13.03 -4.06
CA LYS A 85 -12.13 -14.22 -4.84
C LYS A 85 -11.02 -15.27 -4.91
N ARG A 86 -9.75 -14.88 -4.74
CA ARG A 86 -8.56 -15.74 -4.89
C ARG A 86 -7.89 -16.10 -3.56
N HIS A 87 -8.07 -15.29 -2.51
CA HIS A 87 -7.39 -15.48 -1.21
C HIS A 87 -8.38 -15.50 -0.04
N ARG A 88 -9.30 -16.45 -0.06
CA ARG A 88 -10.24 -16.73 1.05
C ARG A 88 -9.49 -16.94 2.37
N ASN A 89 -8.42 -17.72 2.35
CA ASN A 89 -7.58 -17.98 3.52
C ASN A 89 -7.01 -16.71 4.20
N VAL A 90 -6.68 -15.67 3.42
CA VAL A 90 -6.20 -14.40 3.96
C VAL A 90 -7.35 -13.61 4.59
N LEU A 91 -8.52 -13.63 3.96
CA LEU A 91 -9.73 -13.02 4.53
C LEU A 91 -10.13 -13.67 5.84
N ASP A 92 -10.16 -15.00 5.90
CA ASP A 92 -10.55 -15.75 7.09
C ASP A 92 -9.57 -15.47 8.24
N ALA A 93 -8.27 -15.38 7.93
CA ALA A 93 -7.24 -15.02 8.91
C ALA A 93 -7.39 -13.59 9.44
N LEU A 94 -7.79 -12.63 8.59
CA LEU A 94 -8.06 -11.24 9.00
C LEU A 94 -9.34 -11.14 9.83
N ALA A 95 -10.39 -11.85 9.42
CA ALA A 95 -11.68 -11.90 10.12
C ALA A 95 -11.52 -12.53 11.51
N ALA A 96 -10.78 -13.65 11.63
CA ALA A 96 -10.49 -14.31 12.90
C ALA A 96 -9.73 -13.41 13.90
N GLN A 97 -9.08 -12.34 13.42
CA GLN A 97 -8.33 -11.38 14.24
C GLN A 97 -9.14 -10.10 14.54
N GLY A 98 -10.40 -10.03 14.09
CA GLY A 98 -11.24 -8.85 14.24
C GLY A 98 -10.70 -7.63 13.48
N VAL A 99 -9.96 -7.83 12.39
CA VAL A 99 -9.39 -6.75 11.59
C VAL A 99 -10.42 -6.26 10.58
N ASN A 100 -10.73 -4.97 10.60
CA ASN A 100 -11.56 -4.34 9.58
C ASN A 100 -10.68 -3.96 8.39
N ALA A 101 -10.67 -4.79 7.35
CA ALA A 101 -9.84 -4.59 6.16
C ALA A 101 -10.63 -4.00 4.99
N PHE A 102 -10.15 -2.89 4.42
CA PHE A 102 -10.69 -2.30 3.20
C PHE A 102 -9.84 -2.72 2.00
N ALA A 103 -10.43 -3.52 1.11
CA ALA A 103 -9.79 -4.01 -0.11
C ALA A 103 -9.92 -2.98 -1.24
N LEU A 104 -8.80 -2.47 -1.75
CA LEU A 104 -8.78 -1.53 -2.88
C LEU A 104 -9.26 -2.18 -4.18
N ASP A 105 -9.04 -3.48 -4.34
CA ASP A 105 -9.47 -4.23 -5.53
C ASP A 105 -10.97 -4.54 -5.55
N ALA A 106 -11.65 -4.40 -4.41
CA ALA A 106 -13.09 -4.60 -4.28
C ALA A 106 -13.89 -3.27 -4.32
N MET A 107 -13.24 -2.13 -4.62
CA MET A 107 -13.94 -0.86 -4.72
C MET A 107 -14.95 -0.87 -5.88
N PRO A 108 -16.18 -0.37 -5.67
CA PRO A 108 -17.19 -0.27 -6.70
C PRO A 108 -16.76 0.73 -7.78
N ARG A 109 -16.95 0.36 -9.05
CA ARG A 109 -16.61 1.21 -10.21
C ARG A 109 -17.74 2.20 -10.51
N ILE A 110 -17.92 3.18 -9.62
CA ILE A 110 -18.90 4.26 -9.75
C ILE A 110 -18.22 5.63 -9.77
N THR A 111 -18.85 6.65 -10.37
CA THR A 111 -18.27 7.99 -10.55
C THR A 111 -17.77 8.61 -9.24
N ARG A 112 -18.52 8.44 -8.14
CA ARG A 112 -18.13 8.95 -6.81
C ARG A 112 -16.84 8.34 -6.25
N ALA A 113 -16.48 7.13 -6.67
CA ALA A 113 -15.33 6.38 -6.16
C ALA A 113 -14.12 6.42 -7.12
N GLN A 114 -14.21 7.11 -8.27
CA GLN A 114 -13.13 7.14 -9.27
C GLN A 114 -11.84 7.76 -8.74
N SER A 115 -11.92 8.72 -7.82
CA SER A 115 -10.75 9.32 -7.16
C SER A 115 -9.99 8.30 -6.28
N MET A 116 -10.68 7.24 -5.83
CA MET A 116 -10.16 6.20 -4.95
C MET A 116 -9.78 4.90 -5.70
N ASP A 117 -10.03 4.81 -7.01
CA ASP A 117 -9.73 3.63 -7.85
C ASP A 117 -8.22 3.52 -8.15
N VAL A 118 -7.50 2.95 -7.19
CA VAL A 118 -6.05 2.67 -7.31
C VAL A 118 -5.72 1.68 -8.43
N PRO A 119 -6.48 0.58 -8.66
CA PRO A 119 -6.25 -0.30 -9.81
C PRO A 119 -6.12 0.44 -11.15
N ARG A 120 -7.04 1.36 -11.44
CA ARG A 120 -6.99 2.13 -12.71
C ARG A 120 -5.71 2.95 -12.83
N ARG A 121 -5.27 3.61 -11.75
CA ARG A 121 -4.03 4.42 -11.73
C ARG A 121 -2.78 3.57 -12.02
N ARG A 122 -2.71 2.35 -11.48
CA ARG A 122 -1.58 1.42 -11.71
C ARG A 122 -1.50 0.95 -13.15
N THR A 123 -2.65 0.68 -13.79
CA THR A 123 -2.68 0.27 -15.21
C THR A 123 -2.16 1.37 -16.13
N THR A 124 -2.53 2.63 -15.88
CA THR A 124 -2.00 3.77 -16.64
C THR A 124 -0.48 3.88 -16.53
N LEU A 125 0.07 3.81 -15.31
CA LEU A 125 1.52 3.85 -15.09
C LEU A 125 2.25 2.67 -15.74
N ALA A 126 1.67 1.47 -15.66
CA ALA A 126 2.22 0.27 -16.27
C ALA A 126 2.27 0.38 -17.80
N GLY A 127 1.21 0.93 -18.43
CA GLY A 127 1.17 1.19 -19.87
C GLY A 127 2.27 2.15 -20.31
N TYR A 128 2.45 3.25 -19.57
CA TYR A 128 3.53 4.21 -19.84
C TYR A 128 4.92 3.56 -19.74
N LYS A 129 5.17 2.80 -18.65
CA LYS A 129 6.44 2.08 -18.48
C LYS A 129 6.67 1.04 -19.57
N ALA A 130 5.63 0.38 -20.07
CA ALA A 130 5.73 -0.58 -21.15
C ALA A 130 6.21 0.05 -22.46
N VAL A 131 5.71 1.25 -22.80
CA VAL A 131 6.16 1.99 -23.99
C VAL A 131 7.64 2.36 -23.90
N ILE A 132 8.09 2.88 -22.75
CA ILE A 132 9.50 3.23 -22.53
C ILE A 132 10.39 1.99 -22.66
N LEU A 133 10.00 0.88 -22.00
CA LEU A 133 10.75 -0.37 -22.08
C LEU A 133 10.78 -0.93 -23.50
N GLY A 134 9.67 -0.81 -24.24
CA GLY A 134 9.59 -1.18 -25.65
C GLY A 134 10.57 -0.38 -26.50
N ALA A 135 10.54 0.95 -26.38
CA ALA A 135 11.45 1.85 -27.10
C ALA A 135 12.92 1.56 -26.76
N ASN A 136 13.23 1.35 -25.47
CA ASN A 136 14.59 1.04 -25.02
C ASN A 136 15.09 -0.32 -25.54
N SER A 137 14.19 -1.30 -25.68
CA SER A 137 14.54 -2.64 -26.17
C SER A 137 14.67 -2.69 -27.70
N SER A 138 13.92 -1.84 -28.43
CA SER A 138 13.95 -1.82 -29.90
C SER A 138 15.24 -1.23 -30.51
N VAL A 139 16.00 -0.41 -29.76
CA VAL A 139 17.23 0.24 -30.25
C VAL A 139 18.35 -0.77 -30.55
N GLY A 140 18.28 -2.00 -30.04
CA GLY A 140 19.25 -3.07 -30.33
C GLY A 140 18.86 -4.05 -31.45
N SER A 141 17.64 -3.98 -32.01
CA SER A 141 17.11 -4.96 -32.98
C SER A 141 17.22 -4.51 -34.45
N PHE A 142 17.79 -3.34 -34.72
CA PHE A 142 18.05 -2.81 -36.07
C PHE A 142 19.56 -2.72 -36.35
N ARG A 143 20.28 -3.82 -36.15
CA ARG A 143 21.67 -3.96 -36.58
C ARG A 143 21.92 -5.31 -37.20
#